data_AF-M1CH22-F1
#
_entry.id   AF-M1CH22-F1
#
_cell.length_a   1.000
_cell.length_b   1.000
_cell.length_c   1.000
_cell.angle_alpha   90.00
_cell.angle_beta   90.00
_cell.angle_gamma   90.00
#
_symmetry.space_group_name_H-M   'P 1'
#
loop_
_entity.id
_entity.type
_entity.pdbx_description
1 polymer ?
#
loop_
_entity_poly.entity_id
_entity_poly.type
_entity_poly.pdbx_seq_one_letter_code
_entity_poly.pdbx_strand_id
1 'polypeptide(L)'
;MGYKRRWWDCIALPADVDGSDEVSFRMQMKELALTSLQLLKEAIFDEECQPLFSLEIYGNIIGMFELNNLDLVVESPVEDYFLYIDDLPLSEKGEVEQTTKPILDALGDDYSICCQGTAFFPLQSCMNHSCRPNAKAFKREEVCSDICKFLLSYSFL
;
A
#
# COMPACT_ATOMS: atom_id res chain seq x y z
N MET A 1 21.41 7.95 14.22
CA MET A 1 19.99 7.52 14.23
C MET A 1 19.29 8.25 13.10
N GLY A 2 18.89 7.53 12.05
CA GLY A 2 18.27 8.12 10.86
C GLY A 2 16.79 8.33 11.08
N TYR A 3 16.39 9.54 11.48
CA TYR A 3 15.01 9.96 11.26
C TYR A 3 14.79 10.04 9.75
N LYS A 4 13.68 9.48 9.25
CA LYS A 4 13.27 9.70 7.86
C LYS A 4 13.10 11.21 7.67
N ARG A 5 13.65 11.74 6.59
CA ARG A 5 13.57 13.17 6.27
C ARG A 5 12.11 13.58 6.06
N ARG A 6 11.83 14.87 6.18
CA ARG A 6 10.51 15.45 5.92
C ARG A 6 10.08 15.06 4.50
N TRP A 7 8.86 14.59 4.36
CA TRP A 7 8.31 14.03 3.13
C TRP A 7 8.63 14.85 1.87
N TRP A 8 8.38 16.16 1.91
CA TRP A 8 8.62 17.03 0.77
C TRP A 8 10.09 17.12 0.38
N ASP A 9 11.06 16.91 1.29
CA ASP A 9 12.49 16.98 0.98
C ASP A 9 13.03 15.71 0.29
N CYS A 10 12.28 14.59 0.32
CA CYS A 10 12.81 13.27 -0.05
C CYS A 10 11.93 12.46 -1.01
N ILE A 11 10.69 12.88 -1.28
CA ILE A 11 9.86 12.25 -2.32
C ILE A 11 10.54 12.32 -3.69
N ALA A 12 10.36 11.31 -4.54
CA ALA A 12 10.88 11.34 -5.91
C ALA A 12 10.18 12.45 -6.73
N LEU A 13 10.90 13.02 -7.71
CA LEU A 13 10.27 13.88 -8.69
C LEU A 13 9.40 13.03 -9.63
N PRO A 14 8.16 13.44 -9.91
CA PRO A 14 7.36 12.84 -10.98
C PRO A 14 8.05 12.94 -12.34
N ALA A 15 7.77 11.99 -13.24
CA ALA A 15 8.42 11.94 -14.56
C ALA A 15 8.06 13.13 -15.46
N ASP A 16 6.97 13.81 -15.17
CA ASP A 16 6.44 14.99 -15.87
C ASP A 16 6.94 16.33 -15.30
N VAL A 17 7.73 16.33 -14.22
CA VAL A 17 8.32 17.53 -13.62
C VAL A 17 9.76 17.68 -14.08
N ASP A 18 10.08 18.81 -14.72
CA ASP A 18 11.46 19.13 -15.09
C ASP A 18 12.31 19.38 -13.84
N GLY A 19 13.58 19.01 -13.87
CA GLY A 19 14.51 19.25 -12.77
C GLY A 19 14.65 20.74 -12.40
N SER A 20 14.43 21.66 -13.35
CA SER A 20 14.41 23.11 -13.06
C SER A 20 13.29 23.52 -12.12
N ASP A 21 12.19 22.75 -12.08
CA ASP A 21 11.00 23.05 -11.29
C ASP A 21 10.99 22.37 -9.93
N GLU A 22 12.07 21.64 -9.57
CA GLU A 22 12.16 20.91 -8.30
C GLU A 22 11.83 21.81 -7.11
N VAL A 23 12.41 23.01 -7.02
CA VAL A 23 12.17 23.91 -5.88
C VAL A 23 10.68 24.27 -5.75
N SER A 24 10.00 24.52 -6.86
CA SER A 24 8.56 24.82 -6.90
C SER A 24 7.74 23.61 -6.45
N PHE A 25 8.06 22.43 -6.99
CA PHE A 25 7.42 21.18 -6.59
C PHE A 25 7.56 20.91 -5.09
N ARG A 26 8.78 21.05 -4.54
CA ARG A 26 9.06 20.87 -3.11
C ARG A 26 8.25 21.84 -2.23
N MET A 27 8.07 23.09 -2.69
CA MET A 27 7.20 24.05 -2.00
C MET A 27 5.74 23.61 -2.02
N GLN A 28 5.21 23.19 -3.17
CA GLN A 28 3.83 22.71 -3.27
C GLN A 28 3.57 21.50 -2.34
N MET A 29 4.51 20.56 -2.30
CA MET A 29 4.42 19.41 -1.39
C MET A 29 4.41 19.83 0.09
N LYS A 30 5.19 20.86 0.44
CA LYS A 30 5.20 21.42 1.80
C LYS A 30 3.89 22.15 2.13
N GLU A 31 3.31 22.90 1.18
CA GLU A 31 2.00 23.55 1.35
C GLU A 31 0.86 22.53 1.49
N LEU A 32 0.93 21.42 0.74
CA LEU A 32 0.01 20.31 0.87
C LEU A 32 0.09 19.69 2.28
N ALA A 33 1.30 19.43 2.78
CA ALA A 33 1.50 18.93 4.14
C ALA A 33 0.97 19.90 5.21
N LEU A 34 1.12 21.21 5.00
CA LEU A 34 0.56 22.22 5.91
C LEU A 34 -0.97 22.20 5.91
N THR A 35 -1.59 22.15 4.73
CA THR A 35 -3.05 22.07 4.58
C THR A 35 -3.59 20.81 5.26
N SER A 36 -2.97 19.67 5.00
CA SER A 36 -3.35 18.39 5.60
C SER A 36 -3.21 18.40 7.13
N LEU A 37 -2.13 18.99 7.65
CA LEU A 37 -1.94 19.16 9.09
C LEU A 37 -3.05 20.03 9.72
N GLN A 38 -3.46 21.10 9.04
CA GLN A 38 -4.51 21.98 9.54
C GLN A 38 -5.85 21.24 9.64
N LEU A 39 -6.20 20.47 8.60
CA LEU A 39 -7.40 19.63 8.62
C LEU A 39 -7.34 18.56 9.72
N LEU A 40 -6.19 17.93 9.92
CA LEU A 40 -6.02 16.93 10.98
C LEU A 40 -6.17 17.54 12.38
N LYS A 41 -5.60 18.74 12.60
CA LYS A 41 -5.80 19.49 13.85
C LYS A 41 -7.29 19.74 14.10
N GLU A 42 -8.02 20.21 13.10
CA GLU A 42 -9.45 20.49 13.24
C GLU A 42 -10.27 19.25 13.61
N ALA A 43 -9.82 18.05 13.19
CA ALA A 43 -10.53 16.81 13.45
C ALA A 43 -10.22 16.18 14.81
N ILE A 44 -8.95 16.17 15.24
CA ILE A 44 -8.49 15.32 16.36
C ILE A 44 -7.53 16.01 17.35
N PHE A 45 -7.42 17.33 17.31
CA PHE A 45 -6.47 18.03 18.18
C PHE A 45 -6.77 17.83 19.67
N ASP A 46 -5.71 17.55 20.41
CA ASP A 46 -5.69 17.47 21.87
C ASP A 46 -4.48 18.25 22.39
N GLU A 47 -4.66 19.02 23.48
CA GLU A 47 -3.61 19.87 24.05
C GLU A 47 -2.40 19.04 24.51
N GLU A 48 -2.60 17.83 25.04
CA GLU A 48 -1.50 16.95 25.47
C GLU A 48 -0.63 16.52 24.28
N CYS A 49 -1.23 16.49 23.09
CA CYS A 49 -0.58 16.09 21.84
C CYS A 49 -0.09 17.27 20.99
N GLN A 50 -0.21 18.52 21.47
CA GLN A 50 0.16 19.72 20.71
C GLN A 50 1.54 19.63 20.00
N PRO A 51 2.62 19.08 20.61
CA PRO A 51 3.92 18.98 19.93
C PRO A 51 3.88 18.15 18.64
N LEU A 52 3.02 17.14 18.55
CA LEU A 52 2.89 16.27 17.37
C LEU A 52 2.32 17.02 16.17
N PHE A 53 1.59 18.10 16.41
CA PHE A 53 0.96 18.90 15.37
C PHE A 53 1.82 20.08 14.89
N SER A 54 3.14 19.94 14.95
CA SER A 54 4.07 20.83 14.23
C SER A 54 4.26 20.36 12.79
N LEU A 55 4.46 21.30 11.85
CA LEU A 55 4.66 20.95 10.44
C LEU A 55 5.88 20.03 10.24
N GLU A 56 6.93 20.25 11.03
CA GLU A 56 8.14 19.43 10.96
C GLU A 56 7.89 17.99 11.40
N ILE A 57 7.26 17.77 12.57
CA ILE A 57 6.94 16.42 13.04
C ILE A 57 5.96 15.74 12.10
N TYR A 58 4.91 16.46 11.68
CA TYR A 58 3.94 15.95 10.73
C TYR A 58 4.59 15.54 9.41
N GLY A 59 5.47 16.37 8.85
CA GLY A 59 6.23 16.06 7.64
C GLY A 59 7.11 14.83 7.78
N ASN A 60 7.69 14.59 8.96
CA ASN A 60 8.44 13.36 9.24
C ASN A 60 7.51 12.15 9.37
N ILE A 61 6.32 12.28 9.98
CA ILE A 61 5.32 11.21 10.08
C ILE A 61 4.84 10.79 8.69
N ILE A 62 4.44 11.75 7.85
CA ILE A 62 4.05 11.46 6.47
C ILE A 62 5.22 10.85 5.69
N GLY A 63 6.43 11.36 5.87
CA GLY A 63 7.63 10.79 5.25
C GLY A 63 7.89 9.35 5.69
N MET A 64 7.59 9.00 6.95
CA MET A 64 7.65 7.62 7.42
C MET A 64 6.56 6.74 6.80
N PHE A 65 5.35 7.26 6.60
CA PHE A 65 4.26 6.50 6.01
C PHE A 65 4.48 6.27 4.51
N GLU A 66 4.67 7.35 3.74
CA GLU A 66 4.79 7.31 2.28
C GLU A 66 6.06 6.61 1.77
N LEU A 67 7.12 6.58 2.57
CA LEU A 67 8.39 5.93 2.18
C LEU A 67 8.56 4.52 2.73
N ASN A 68 7.62 4.02 3.53
CA ASN A 68 7.68 2.68 4.10
C ASN A 68 6.36 1.92 4.00
N ASN A 69 5.33 2.51 3.38
CA ASN A 69 4.09 1.80 3.13
C ASN A 69 4.38 0.57 2.29
N LEU A 70 3.83 -0.55 2.73
CA LEU A 70 3.82 -1.76 1.94
C LEU A 70 2.45 -1.86 1.29
N ASP A 71 2.47 -1.86 -0.05
CA ASP A 71 1.30 -2.21 -0.83
C ASP A 71 1.01 -3.70 -0.63
N LEU A 72 -0.23 -3.98 -0.22
CA LEU A 72 -0.76 -5.31 -0.03
C LEU A 72 -1.81 -5.54 -1.09
N VAL A 73 -1.49 -6.45 -2.00
CA VAL A 73 -2.43 -6.96 -2.98
C VAL A 73 -2.86 -8.33 -2.53
N VAL A 74 -4.17 -8.51 -2.36
CA VAL A 74 -4.78 -9.81 -2.08
C VAL A 74 -5.69 -10.14 -3.24
N GLU A 75 -5.52 -11.33 -3.80
CA GLU A 75 -6.34 -11.85 -4.89
C GLU A 75 -7.81 -11.87 -4.49
N SER A 76 -8.69 -11.74 -5.49
CA SER A 76 -10.13 -11.75 -5.23
C SER A 76 -10.55 -13.17 -4.84
N PRO A 77 -11.16 -13.37 -3.65
CA PRO A 77 -11.68 -14.68 -3.30
C PRO A 77 -12.82 -15.13 -4.23
N VAL A 78 -13.41 -14.18 -4.97
CA VAL A 78 -14.44 -14.47 -5.97
C VAL A 78 -13.82 -15.04 -7.24
N GLU A 79 -12.63 -14.57 -7.62
CA GLU A 79 -11.88 -15.12 -8.75
C GLU A 79 -11.50 -16.59 -8.49
N ASP A 80 -10.95 -16.89 -7.32
CA ASP A 80 -10.62 -18.26 -6.90
C ASP A 80 -11.83 -19.21 -6.99
N TYR A 81 -13.01 -18.72 -6.61
CA TYR A 81 -14.24 -19.50 -6.69
C TYR A 81 -14.62 -19.85 -8.14
N PHE A 82 -14.50 -18.90 -9.07
CA PHE A 82 -14.81 -19.16 -10.47
C PHE A 82 -13.73 -19.98 -11.19
N LEU A 83 -12.46 -19.82 -10.82
CA LEU A 83 -11.38 -20.70 -11.27
C LEU A 83 -11.61 -22.15 -10.82
N TYR A 84 -12.06 -22.35 -9.57
CA TYR A 84 -12.44 -23.68 -9.07
C TYR A 84 -13.57 -24.31 -9.90
N ILE A 85 -14.61 -23.53 -10.24
CA ILE A 85 -15.70 -24.01 -11.10
C ILE A 85 -15.18 -24.38 -12.48
N ASP A 86 -14.24 -23.59 -13.00
CA ASP A 86 -13.67 -23.82 -14.32
C ASP A 86 -12.88 -25.12 -14.40
N ASP A 87 -12.21 -25.50 -13.31
CA ASP A 87 -11.44 -26.73 -13.15
C ASP A 87 -12.28 -27.98 -12.84
N LEU A 88 -13.59 -27.84 -12.62
CA LEU A 88 -14.47 -28.99 -12.35
C LEU A 88 -14.56 -29.96 -13.53
N PRO A 89 -14.74 -31.27 -13.27
CA PRO A 89 -15.03 -32.25 -14.31
C PRO A 89 -16.29 -31.87 -15.10
N LEU A 90 -16.29 -32.14 -16.41
CA LEU A 90 -17.43 -31.83 -17.29
C LEU A 90 -18.77 -32.42 -16.81
N SER A 91 -18.74 -33.52 -16.05
CA SER A 91 -19.92 -34.15 -15.46
C SER A 91 -20.61 -33.29 -14.40
N GLU A 92 -19.86 -32.41 -13.73
CA GLU A 92 -20.34 -31.59 -12.61
C GLU A 92 -20.42 -30.10 -13.00
N LYS A 93 -19.57 -29.66 -13.95
CA LYS A 93 -19.47 -28.27 -14.39
C LYS A 93 -20.79 -27.70 -14.90
N GLY A 94 -21.56 -28.46 -15.68
CA GLY A 94 -22.81 -27.96 -16.29
C GLY A 94 -23.92 -27.58 -15.31
N GLU A 95 -24.08 -28.32 -14.20
CA GLU A 95 -25.07 -28.01 -13.17
C GLU A 95 -24.64 -26.80 -12.32
N VAL A 96 -23.34 -26.73 -12.00
CA VAL A 96 -22.76 -25.64 -11.20
C VAL A 96 -22.76 -24.33 -11.99
N GLU A 97 -22.41 -24.35 -13.28
CA GLU A 97 -22.45 -23.18 -14.16
C GLU A 97 -23.86 -22.61 -14.30
N GLN A 98 -24.91 -23.44 -14.37
CA GLN A 98 -26.29 -22.93 -14.44
C GLN A 98 -26.65 -22.03 -13.25
N THR A 99 -26.11 -22.34 -12.08
CA THR A 99 -26.38 -21.58 -10.85
C THR A 99 -25.48 -20.36 -10.72
N THR A 100 -24.22 -20.48 -11.13
CA THR A 100 -23.16 -19.50 -10.85
C THR A 100 -22.96 -18.48 -11.97
N LYS A 101 -23.29 -18.83 -13.22
CA LYS A 101 -23.15 -17.96 -14.39
C LYS A 101 -23.92 -16.64 -14.30
N PRO A 102 -25.17 -16.58 -13.80
CA PRO A 102 -25.84 -15.30 -13.62
C PRO A 102 -25.12 -14.36 -12.64
N ILE A 103 -24.41 -14.92 -11.66
CA ILE A 103 -23.60 -14.15 -10.70
C ILE A 103 -22.34 -13.65 -11.40
N LEU A 104 -21.64 -14.51 -12.15
CA LEU A 104 -20.46 -14.12 -12.93
C LEU A 104 -20.79 -13.02 -13.94
N ASP A 105 -21.87 -13.18 -14.70
CA ASP A 105 -22.34 -12.20 -15.69
C ASP A 105 -22.69 -10.85 -15.04
N ALA A 106 -23.23 -10.87 -13.81
CA ALA A 106 -23.55 -9.65 -13.06
C ALA A 106 -22.29 -8.95 -12.50
N LEU A 107 -21.24 -9.71 -12.17
CA LEU A 107 -19.96 -9.17 -11.69
C LEU A 107 -19.10 -8.63 -12.83
N GLY A 108 -19.28 -9.11 -14.06
CA GLY A 108 -18.54 -8.63 -15.24
C GLY A 108 -17.04 -8.87 -15.10
N ASP A 109 -16.21 -7.86 -15.41
CA ASP A 109 -14.75 -7.94 -15.27
C ASP A 109 -14.28 -7.68 -13.81
N ASP A 110 -15.17 -7.17 -12.96
CA ASP A 110 -14.82 -6.70 -11.61
C ASP A 110 -14.57 -7.86 -10.63
N TYR A 111 -15.01 -9.09 -10.94
CA TYR A 111 -14.83 -10.25 -10.07
C TYR A 111 -13.35 -10.60 -9.81
N SER A 112 -12.47 -10.23 -10.74
CA SER A 112 -11.01 -10.46 -10.69
C SER A 112 -10.23 -9.30 -10.05
N ILE A 113 -10.92 -8.22 -9.66
CA ILE A 113 -10.27 -7.08 -9.04
C ILE A 113 -9.75 -7.48 -7.66
N CYS A 114 -8.43 -7.50 -7.53
CA CYS A 114 -7.76 -7.72 -6.27
C CYS A 114 -8.14 -6.63 -5.24
N CYS A 115 -8.20 -7.02 -3.97
CA CYS A 115 -8.24 -6.05 -2.89
C CYS A 115 -6.86 -5.43 -2.70
N GLN A 116 -6.75 -4.12 -2.94
CA GLN A 116 -5.55 -3.34 -2.68
C GLN A 116 -5.66 -2.62 -1.34
N GLY A 117 -4.59 -2.65 -0.55
CA GLY A 117 -4.53 -2.00 0.74
C GLY A 117 -3.11 -1.58 1.08
N THR A 118 -2.98 -0.62 1.98
CA THR A 118 -1.69 -0.21 2.52
C THR A 118 -1.60 -0.60 3.98
N ALA A 119 -0.46 -1.11 4.40
CA ALA A 119 -0.18 -1.37 5.81
C ALA A 119 1.16 -0.79 6.24
N PHE A 120 1.21 -0.36 7.50
CA PHE A 120 2.43 0.10 8.16
C PHE A 120 2.88 -0.91 9.21
N PHE A 121 4.05 -1.51 8.99
CA PHE A 121 4.61 -2.50 9.89
C PHE A 121 5.91 -1.96 10.50
N PRO A 122 5.92 -1.58 11.79
CA PRO A 122 7.02 -0.80 12.38
C PRO A 122 8.43 -1.39 12.18
N LEU A 123 8.57 -2.72 12.31
CA LEU A 123 9.85 -3.40 12.11
C LEU A 123 10.27 -3.41 10.63
N GLN A 124 9.30 -3.53 9.72
CA GLN A 124 9.55 -3.60 8.29
C GLN A 124 9.90 -2.22 7.73
N SER A 125 9.30 -1.17 8.29
CA SER A 125 9.59 0.23 7.99
C SER A 125 11.02 0.68 8.34
N CYS A 126 11.81 -0.17 8.97
CA CYS A 126 13.24 0.05 9.19
C CYS A 126 14.14 -0.53 8.08
N MET A 127 13.58 -1.28 7.13
CA MET A 127 14.35 -1.82 6.01
C MET A 127 14.54 -0.75 4.92
N ASN A 128 15.76 -0.64 4.41
CA ASN A 128 16.07 0.30 3.36
C ASN A 128 15.65 -0.23 1.98
N HIS A 129 15.34 0.69 1.08
CA HIS A 129 15.23 0.36 -0.34
C HIS A 129 16.58 -0.09 -0.90
N SER A 130 16.55 -1.05 -1.83
CA SER A 130 17.68 -1.44 -2.66
C SER A 130 17.16 -1.77 -4.05
N CYS A 131 17.81 -1.26 -5.10
CA CYS A 131 17.50 -1.64 -6.49
C CYS A 131 17.84 -3.12 -6.78
N ARG A 132 18.57 -3.78 -5.87
CA ARG A 132 18.83 -5.23 -5.86
C ARG A 132 18.53 -5.76 -4.45
N PRO A 133 17.24 -5.96 -4.12
CA PRO A 133 16.85 -6.33 -2.77
C PRO A 133 17.29 -7.77 -2.45
N ASN A 134 17.59 -8.02 -1.17
CA ASN A 134 17.88 -9.35 -0.63
C ASN A 134 16.71 -9.93 0.20
N ALA A 135 15.56 -9.25 0.17
CA ALA A 135 14.35 -9.60 0.90
C ALA A 135 13.12 -9.22 0.07
N LYS A 136 12.05 -10.01 0.17
CA LYS A 136 10.74 -9.69 -0.44
C LYS A 136 9.62 -9.82 0.60
N ALA A 137 8.73 -8.84 0.61
CA ALA A 137 7.48 -8.87 1.38
C ALA A 137 6.46 -9.76 0.68
N PHE A 138 5.73 -10.59 1.42
CA PHE A 138 4.62 -11.37 0.88
C PHE A 138 3.58 -11.70 1.98
N LYS A 139 2.32 -11.80 1.57
CA LYS A 139 1.27 -12.41 2.39
C LYS A 139 1.22 -13.91 2.08
N ARG A 140 1.04 -14.75 3.10
CA ARG A 140 0.75 -16.18 2.90
C ARG A 140 -0.75 -16.39 2.80
N GLU A 141 -1.17 -17.26 1.90
CA GLU A 141 -2.57 -17.66 1.71
C GLU A 141 -3.21 -18.21 3.00
N GLU A 142 -2.45 -19.00 3.76
CA GLU A 142 -2.90 -19.64 5.02
C GLU A 142 -3.23 -18.66 6.16
N VAL A 143 -2.89 -17.37 6.01
CA VAL A 143 -3.03 -16.38 7.08
C VAL A 143 -4.26 -15.51 6.80
N CYS A 144 -5.36 -15.84 7.47
CA CYS A 144 -6.60 -15.04 7.43
C CYS A 144 -6.49 -13.67 8.12
N SER A 145 -5.37 -13.40 8.83
CA SER A 145 -5.09 -12.09 9.42
C SER A 145 -4.10 -11.27 8.56
N ASP A 146 -4.13 -9.94 8.68
CA ASP A 146 -3.30 -9.00 7.91
C ASP A 146 -1.80 -9.01 8.30
N ILE A 147 -1.22 -10.19 8.52
CA ILE A 147 0.18 -10.36 8.89
C ILE A 147 1.00 -10.53 7.61
N CYS A 148 1.69 -9.46 7.20
CA CYS A 148 2.69 -9.52 6.14
C CYS A 148 3.99 -10.16 6.67
N LYS A 149 4.52 -11.16 5.96
CA LYS A 149 5.77 -11.86 6.32
C LYS A 149 6.85 -11.53 5.28
N PHE A 150 8.12 -11.65 5.67
CA PHE A 150 9.26 -11.46 4.77
C PHE A 150 10.00 -12.77 4.57
N LEU A 151 10.38 -13.04 3.32
CA LEU A 151 11.32 -14.09 2.96
C LEU A 151 12.65 -13.39 2.66
N LEU A 152 13.67 -13.69 3.45
CA LEU A 152 15.04 -13.31 3.17
C LEU A 152 15.58 -14.28 2.12
N SER A 153 15.89 -13.79 0.91
CA SER A 153 16.61 -14.58 -0.08
C SER A 153 18.10 -14.41 0.17
N TYR A 154 18.68 -15.31 0.97
CA TYR A 154 20.14 -15.40 1.09
C TYR A 154 20.71 -15.99 -0.21
N SER A 155 20.96 -15.13 -1.19
CA SER A 155 21.94 -15.44 -2.24
C SER A 155 23.31 -15.16 -1.65
N PHE A 156 23.95 -16.19 -1.09
CA PHE A 156 25.37 -16.14 -0.78
C PHE A 156 26.12 -15.95 -2.11
N LEU A 157 26.74 -14.78 -2.28
CA LEU A 157 27.87 -14.60 -3.20
C LEU A 157 29.15 -15.02 -2.49
#